data_AF-A0A6B3CMZ7-F1
#
_entry.id   AF-A0A6B3CMZ7-F1
#
_cell.length_a   1.000
_cell.length_b   1.000
_cell.length_c   1.000
_cell.angle_alpha   90.00
_cell.angle_beta   90.00
_cell.angle_gamma   90.00
#
_symmetry.space_group_name_H-M   'P 1'
#
loop_
_entity.id
_entity.type
_entity.pdbx_description
1 polymer ?
#
loop_
_entity_poly.entity_id
_entity_poly.type
_entity_poly.pdbx_seq_one_letter_code
_entity_poly.pdbx_strand_id
1 'polypeptide(L)'
;FDDYWGGRAQASGIDARFIADGTARANALRTGELDIAEAVPVAQAASLDERNRRDTATTRTTSLLLNASSGTFKDAGLRAAARAALDTSVFAKDVYEGYADAGA
;
A
#
# COMPACT_ATOMS: atom_id res chain seq x y z
N PHE A 1 6.45 -27.19 -10.37
CA PHE A 1 6.01 -28.17 -11.38
C PHE A 1 7.16 -28.37 -12.34
N ASP A 2 7.71 -29.58 -12.39
CA ASP A 2 8.97 -29.83 -13.12
C ASP A 2 8.80 -29.71 -14.64
N ASP A 3 7.60 -29.94 -15.16
CA ASP A 3 7.29 -29.78 -16.60
C ASP A 3 6.78 -28.37 -16.95
N TYR A 4 7.07 -27.35 -16.12
CA TYR A 4 6.69 -25.97 -16.44
C TYR A 4 7.53 -25.43 -17.61
N TRP A 5 6.85 -25.02 -18.67
CA TRP A 5 7.42 -24.61 -19.95
C TRP A 5 8.33 -23.36 -19.88
N GLY A 6 8.13 -22.50 -18.88
CA GLY A 6 8.85 -21.23 -18.73
C GLY A 6 10.18 -21.32 -17.97
N GLY A 7 10.64 -22.53 -17.65
CA GLY A 7 11.86 -22.78 -16.89
C GLY A 7 11.60 -23.18 -15.44
N ARG A 8 12.49 -23.99 -14.87
CA ARG A 8 12.32 -24.58 -13.54
C ARG A 8 12.40 -23.50 -12.44
N ALA A 9 11.41 -23.53 -11.54
CA ALA A 9 11.46 -22.72 -10.32
C ALA A 9 12.67 -23.09 -9.46
N GLN A 10 13.34 -22.09 -8.88
CA GLN A 10 14.48 -22.31 -7.99
C GLN A 10 14.03 -22.79 -6.59
N ALA A 11 12.84 -22.38 -6.16
CA ALA A 11 12.21 -22.89 -4.95
C ALA A 11 11.49 -24.22 -5.22
N SER A 12 11.57 -25.16 -4.28
CA SER A 12 10.86 -26.44 -4.34
C SER A 12 9.36 -26.31 -4.05
N GLY A 13 8.94 -25.20 -3.43
CA GLY A 13 7.55 -24.90 -3.05
C GLY A 13 7.39 -23.50 -2.48
N ILE A 14 6.17 -23.17 -2.04
CA ILE A 14 5.80 -21.90 -1.41
C ILE A 14 4.85 -22.21 -0.25
N ASP A 15 5.13 -21.64 0.93
CA ASP A 15 4.18 -21.59 2.04
C ASP A 15 3.48 -20.23 2.07
N ALA A 16 2.18 -20.21 1.77
CA ALA A 16 1.40 -18.98 1.75
C ALA A 16 0.62 -18.81 3.07
N ARG A 17 0.81 -17.67 3.75
CA ARG A 17 0.14 -17.33 5.02
C ARG A 17 -0.60 -16.00 4.92
N PHE A 18 -1.86 -15.99 5.34
CA PHE A 18 -2.71 -14.79 5.35
C PHE A 18 -2.70 -14.15 6.74
N ILE A 19 -1.81 -13.19 6.94
CA ILE A 19 -1.72 -12.42 8.19
C ILE A 19 -2.45 -11.10 7.99
N ALA A 20 -3.64 -10.96 8.57
CA ALA A 20 -4.48 -9.76 8.40
C ALA A 20 -3.83 -8.52 9.03
N ASP A 21 -3.28 -8.66 10.23
CA ASP A 21 -2.66 -7.56 10.96
C ASP A 21 -1.31 -7.17 10.33
N GLY A 22 -1.19 -5.89 9.94
CA GLY A 22 -0.01 -5.38 9.27
C GLY A 22 1.24 -5.33 10.14
N THR A 23 1.07 -5.10 11.45
CA THR A 23 2.18 -5.05 12.41
C THR A 23 2.72 -6.46 12.69
N ALA A 24 1.85 -7.45 12.83
CA ALA A 24 2.22 -8.86 12.95
C ALA A 24 2.99 -9.34 11.70
N ARG A 25 2.54 -8.94 10.50
CA ARG A 25 3.22 -9.25 9.24
C ARG A 25 4.62 -8.63 9.15
N ALA A 26 4.77 -7.37 9.54
CA ALA A 26 6.09 -6.72 9.60
C ALA A 26 7.03 -7.39 10.61
N ASN A 27 6.52 -7.78 11.78
CA ASN A 27 7.29 -8.51 12.78
C ASN A 27 7.73 -9.88 12.31
N ALA A 28 6.85 -10.65 11.67
CA ALA A 28 7.17 -11.97 11.12
C ALA A 28 8.29 -11.89 10.07
N LEU A 29 8.30 -10.85 9.23
CA LEU A 29 9.41 -10.59 8.31
C LEU A 29 10.70 -10.24 9.08
N ARG A 30 10.61 -9.35 10.07
CA ARG A 30 11.77 -8.90 10.86
C ARG A 30 12.43 -10.02 11.67
N THR A 31 11.66 -11.00 12.15
CA THR A 31 12.16 -12.14 12.93
C THR A 31 12.61 -13.32 12.06
N GLY A 32 12.46 -13.22 10.73
CA GLY A 32 12.79 -14.32 9.80
C GLY A 32 11.77 -15.46 9.81
N GLU A 33 10.57 -15.23 10.35
CA GLU A 33 9.45 -16.17 10.27
C GLU A 33 8.81 -16.17 8.87
N LEU A 34 8.95 -15.07 8.14
CA LEU A 34 8.62 -14.93 6.72
C LEU A 34 9.84 -14.47 5.95
N ASP A 35 10.03 -15.00 4.76
CA ASP A 35 11.07 -14.53 3.83
C ASP A 35 10.59 -13.33 3.00
N ILE A 36 9.29 -13.26 2.71
CA ILE A 36 8.66 -12.23 1.89
C ILE A 36 7.34 -11.81 2.53
N ALA A 37 7.09 -10.50 2.59
CA ALA A 37 5.81 -9.95 2.97
C ALA A 37 5.40 -8.79 2.05
N GLU A 38 4.17 -8.85 1.54
CA GLU A 38 3.56 -7.76 0.78
C GLU A 38 2.71 -6.86 1.69
N ALA A 39 2.38 -5.66 1.18
CA ALA A 39 1.53 -4.68 1.85
C ALA A 39 1.98 -4.35 3.29
N VAL A 40 3.28 -4.29 3.56
CA VAL A 40 3.81 -3.82 4.84
C VAL A 40 3.30 -2.39 5.08
N PRO A 41 2.69 -2.07 6.24
CA PRO A 41 2.26 -0.70 6.53
C PRO A 41 3.45 0.26 6.46
N VAL A 42 3.27 1.43 5.86
CA VAL A 42 4.34 2.44 5.70
C VAL A 42 4.96 2.84 7.04
N ALA A 43 4.14 2.95 8.09
CA ALA A 43 4.60 3.23 9.46
C ALA A 43 5.50 2.14 10.07
N GLN A 44 5.51 0.94 9.49
CA GLN A 44 6.41 -0.16 9.89
C GLN A 44 7.66 -0.22 9.02
N ALA A 45 7.73 0.51 7.90
CA ALA A 45 8.83 0.44 6.95
C ALA A 45 10.18 0.78 7.61
N ALA A 46 10.22 1.78 8.49
CA ALA A 46 11.42 2.18 9.21
C ALA A 46 11.92 1.15 10.24
N SER A 47 11.08 0.18 10.64
CA SER A 47 11.47 -0.90 11.56
C SER A 47 12.20 -2.06 10.86
N LEU A 48 12.22 -2.07 9.53
CA LEU A 48 12.88 -3.08 8.70
C LEU A 48 14.26 -2.59 8.26
N ASP A 49 15.19 -3.53 8.05
CA ASP A 49 16.48 -3.23 7.42
C ASP A 49 16.24 -2.67 6.01
N GLU A 50 16.85 -1.53 5.71
CA GLU A 50 16.71 -0.84 4.42
C GLU A 50 17.11 -1.74 3.24
N ARG A 51 18.09 -2.65 3.44
CA ARG A 51 18.54 -3.59 2.40
C ARG A 51 17.48 -4.64 2.05
N ASN A 52 16.56 -4.90 2.98
CA ASN A 52 15.49 -5.89 2.83
C ASN A 52 14.15 -5.22 2.47
N ARG A 53 14.13 -3.90 2.30
CA ARG A 53 12.93 -3.14 1.93
C ARG A 53 13.00 -2.78 0.45
N ARG A 54 11.93 -3.08 -0.28
CA ARG A 54 11.73 -2.62 -1.65
C ARG A 54 10.35 -1.99 -1.80
N ASP A 55 10.33 -0.74 -2.21
CA ASP A 55 9.14 -0.06 -2.68
C ASP A 55 8.99 -0.22 -4.19
N THR A 56 7.76 -0.17 -4.68
CA THR A 56 7.44 -0.27 -6.10
C THR A 56 6.20 0.55 -6.38
N ALA A 57 6.26 1.33 -7.45
CA ALA A 57 5.11 2.08 -7.93
C ALA A 57 3.99 1.11 -8.30
N THR A 58 2.78 1.38 -7.82
CA THR A 58 1.58 0.61 -8.17
C THR A 58 0.64 1.47 -8.99
N THR A 59 -0.27 0.85 -9.72
CA THR A 59 -1.35 1.58 -10.42
C THR A 59 -2.50 1.98 -9.49
N ARG A 60 -2.34 1.81 -8.17
CA ARG A 60 -3.39 2.04 -7.18
C ARG A 60 -3.49 3.53 -6.85
N THR A 61 -4.68 4.09 -7.03
CA THR A 61 -5.02 5.43 -6.56
C THR A 61 -5.91 5.34 -5.31
N THR A 62 -5.54 6.06 -4.24
CA THR A 62 -6.43 6.29 -3.10
C THR A 62 -7.28 7.53 -3.38
N SER A 63 -8.59 7.47 -3.14
CA SER A 63 -9.51 8.54 -3.50
C SER A 63 -10.56 8.80 -2.43
N LEU A 64 -10.93 10.07 -2.27
CA LEU A 64 -12.12 10.48 -1.53
C LEU A 64 -13.30 10.55 -2.51
N LEU A 65 -14.28 9.66 -2.33
CA LEU A 65 -15.48 9.62 -3.16
C LEU A 65 -16.58 10.46 -2.52
N LEU A 66 -16.99 11.54 -3.20
CA LEU A 66 -18.08 12.41 -2.75
C LEU A 66 -19.41 11.98 -3.37
N ASN A 67 -20.40 11.69 -2.53
CA ASN A 67 -21.72 11.28 -3.01
C ASN A 67 -22.48 12.46 -3.63
N ALA A 68 -22.56 12.49 -4.96
CA ALA A 68 -23.27 13.53 -5.71
C ALA A 68 -24.80 13.33 -5.77
N SER A 69 -25.33 12.22 -5.26
CA SER A 69 -26.76 11.87 -5.37
C SER A 69 -27.60 12.29 -4.16
N SER A 70 -26.98 12.62 -3.02
CA SER A 70 -27.68 12.92 -1.76
C SER A 70 -26.86 13.82 -0.84
N GLY A 71 -27.53 14.61 0.00
CA GLY A 71 -26.90 15.46 1.00
C GLY A 71 -26.14 16.66 0.43
N THR A 72 -25.19 17.17 1.21
CA THR A 72 -24.41 18.39 0.94
C THR A 72 -23.70 18.37 -0.41
N PHE A 73 -23.15 17.21 -0.80
CA PHE A 73 -22.36 17.10 -2.03
C PHE A 73 -23.19 16.93 -3.31
N LYS A 74 -24.52 17.04 -3.26
CA LYS A 74 -25.35 17.28 -4.45
C LYS A 74 -24.90 18.55 -5.18
N ASP A 75 -24.56 19.59 -4.43
CA ASP A 75 -24.06 20.85 -4.95
C ASP A 75 -22.63 20.69 -5.51
N ALA A 76 -22.43 21.08 -6.77
CA ALA A 76 -21.13 20.98 -7.44
C ALA A 76 -20.08 21.96 -6.88
N GLY A 77 -20.49 23.15 -6.45
CA GLY A 77 -19.64 24.13 -5.79
C GLY A 77 -19.12 23.62 -4.45
N LEU A 78 -19.95 22.91 -3.67
CA LEU A 78 -19.51 22.30 -2.41
C LEU A 78 -18.54 21.13 -2.63
N ARG A 79 -18.67 20.37 -3.72
CA ARG A 79 -17.66 19.37 -4.12
C ARG A 79 -16.33 20.02 -4.51
N ALA A 80 -16.39 21.11 -5.29
CA ALA A 80 -15.19 21.87 -5.67
C ALA A 80 -14.49 22.48 -4.44
N ALA A 81 -15.26 23.03 -3.50
CA ALA A 81 -14.74 23.55 -2.24
C ALA A 81 -14.06 22.44 -1.41
N ALA A 82 -14.67 21.25 -1.31
CA ALA A 82 -14.05 20.12 -0.63
C ALA A 82 -12.74 19.66 -1.28
N ARG A 83 -12.68 19.62 -2.63
CA ARG A 83 -11.43 19.30 -3.35
C ARG A 83 -10.34 20.35 -3.11
N ALA A 84 -10.70 21.64 -3.07
CA ALA A 84 -9.74 22.72 -2.84
C ALA A 84 -9.24 22.79 -1.39
N ALA A 85 -10.03 22.29 -0.43
CA ALA A 85 -9.65 22.24 0.98
C ALA A 85 -8.63 21.13 1.31
N LEU A 86 -8.37 20.21 0.39
CA LEU A 86 -7.43 19.10 0.58
C LEU A 86 -6.10 19.38 -0.11
N ASP A 87 -5.03 19.39 0.67
CA ASP A 87 -3.66 19.35 0.17
C ASP A 87 -3.18 17.89 0.13
N THR A 88 -3.22 17.27 -1.04
CA THR A 88 -2.83 15.86 -1.23
C THR A 88 -1.33 15.62 -1.01
N SER A 89 -0.49 16.67 -1.08
CA SER A 89 0.94 16.54 -0.81
C SER A 89 1.23 16.27 0.67
N VAL A 90 0.43 16.83 1.58
CA VAL A 90 0.50 16.55 3.02
C VAL A 90 0.16 15.08 3.30
N PHE A 91 -0.82 14.50 2.62
CA PHE A 91 -1.13 13.07 2.77
C PHE A 91 -0.01 12.18 2.24
N ALA A 92 0.54 12.48 1.06
CA ALA A 92 1.66 11.74 0.49
C ALA A 92 2.88 11.72 1.43
N LYS A 93 3.16 12.88 2.05
CA LYS A 93 4.28 13.03 2.97
C LYS A 93 4.02 12.45 4.35
N ASP A 94 2.93 12.82 5.01
CA ASP A 94 2.76 12.59 6.45
C ASP A 94 1.93 11.33 6.75
N VAL A 95 0.98 10.95 5.88
CA VAL A 95 0.17 9.73 6.05
C VAL A 95 0.81 8.53 5.36
N TYR A 96 1.34 8.74 4.16
CA TYR A 96 2.05 7.71 3.39
C TYR A 96 3.56 7.69 3.64
N GLU A 97 4.08 8.59 4.48
CA GLU A 97 5.50 8.65 4.85
C GLU A 97 6.46 8.70 3.64
N GLY A 98 6.02 9.32 2.55
CA GLY A 98 6.79 9.43 1.30
C GLY A 98 6.68 8.22 0.35
N TYR A 99 5.90 7.18 0.70
CA TYR A 99 5.66 6.00 -0.15
C TYR A 99 4.46 6.18 -1.12
N ALA A 100 4.07 7.42 -1.38
CA ALA A 100 3.06 7.78 -2.36
C ALA A 100 3.41 9.12 -3.02
N ASP A 101 2.90 9.35 -4.22
CA ASP A 101 2.86 10.69 -4.83
C ASP A 101 1.56 11.42 -4.44
N ALA A 102 1.53 12.74 -4.66
CA ALA A 102 0.39 13.58 -4.32
C ALA A 102 -0.86 13.32 -5.18
N GLY A 103 -0.78 12.45 -6.19
CA GLY A 103 -1.80 12.28 -7.20
C GLY A 103 -1.95 13.52 -8.09
N ALA A 104 -2.80 13.40 -9.11
CA ALA A 104 -3.21 14.49 -9.99
C ALA A 104 -4.36 15.32 -9.37
#